data_AF-A0A956HB89-F1
#
_entry.id   AF-A0A956HB89-F1
#
_cell.length_a   1.000
_cell.length_b   1.000
_cell.length_c   1.000
_cell.angle_alpha   90.00
_cell.angle_beta   90.00
_cell.angle_gamma   90.00
#
_symmetry.space_group_name_H-M   'P 1'
#
loop_
_entity.id
_entity.type
_entity.pdbx_description
1 polymer ?
#
loop_
_entity_poly.entity_id
_entity_poly.type
_entity_poly.pdbx_seq_one_letter_code
_entity_poly.pdbx_strand_id
1 'polypeptide(L)'
;AARLEGLPTLVEQIIANLSDPAAIRRPQAEVAVGQLAGLRQLIGEEIPQRTADAAPELRERIAAASEGALAAVASLQAHVEAAVPIAEGRWRLGPEAFATKLSLTLQTELSAPELVAFAREEHERVRREMAVLARELYQEMHGAEALEGFAKSNDDDALVRAVLAELAVDHPAPEQLRDAAEANLDRLQRFVDDQQLVPTDPDEVLEVIWTPAHARGVAIAGLAAPAPLDADKPGLPSFYLVQPLPDSWDQDMRESFLREYNSFMLEILSIHEAIPGHFVQLYWGAREPSKIRRVFTNGPFVEGWAVYTEKLMVDAGYAGAGPEPGAKRPKSVSKALWAVQTRDDLRAKAIRLHGLKFYLRTVTNA
;
A
#
# COMPACT_ATOMS: atom_id res chain seq x y z
N ALA A 1 0.54 24.28 -18.92
CA ALA A 1 -0.16 25.07 -19.94
C ALA A 1 -0.83 24.18 -20.99
N ALA A 2 -0.11 23.63 -21.99
CA ALA A 2 -0.71 22.89 -23.11
C ALA A 2 -1.72 21.78 -22.71
N ARG A 3 -1.43 20.99 -21.67
CA ARG A 3 -2.38 19.97 -21.17
C ARG A 3 -3.63 20.57 -20.53
N LEU A 4 -3.51 21.71 -19.84
CA LEU A 4 -4.66 22.42 -19.26
C LEU A 4 -5.55 22.99 -20.36
N GLU A 5 -4.94 23.53 -21.43
CA GLU A 5 -5.66 24.05 -22.60
C GLU A 5 -6.46 22.96 -23.33
N GLY A 6 -5.94 21.73 -23.38
CA GLY A 6 -6.64 20.59 -23.99
C GLY A 6 -7.67 19.91 -23.08
N LEU A 7 -7.68 20.21 -21.78
CA LEU A 7 -8.55 19.52 -20.83
C LEU A 7 -10.06 19.72 -21.10
N PRO A 8 -10.54 20.92 -21.48
CA PRO A 8 -11.95 21.12 -21.84
C PRO A 8 -12.43 20.18 -22.94
N THR A 9 -11.69 20.07 -24.05
CA THR A 9 -12.04 19.17 -25.15
C THR A 9 -12.05 17.70 -24.72
N LEU A 10 -11.10 17.28 -23.87
CA LEU A 10 -11.10 15.92 -23.32
C LEU A 10 -12.34 15.67 -22.46
N VAL A 11 -12.72 16.63 -21.61
CA VAL A 11 -13.93 16.54 -20.78
C VAL A 11 -15.20 16.42 -21.63
N GLU A 12 -15.32 17.22 -22.69
CA GLU A 12 -16.47 17.14 -23.62
C GLU A 12 -16.59 15.73 -24.22
N GLN A 13 -15.47 15.13 -24.62
CA GLN A 13 -15.44 13.76 -25.13
C GLN A 13 -15.81 12.72 -24.06
N ILE A 14 -15.35 12.91 -22.82
CA ILE A 14 -15.71 12.03 -21.70
C ILE A 14 -17.21 12.10 -21.45
N ILE A 15 -17.79 13.30 -21.34
CA ILE A 15 -19.23 13.50 -21.12
C ILE A 15 -20.04 12.86 -22.25
N ALA A 16 -19.61 13.02 -23.50
CA ALA A 16 -20.27 12.38 -24.64
C ALA A 16 -20.28 10.84 -24.52
N ASN A 17 -19.18 10.24 -24.09
CA ASN A 17 -19.06 8.79 -23.87
C ASN A 17 -19.87 8.29 -22.67
N LEU A 18 -20.17 9.16 -21.70
CA LEU A 18 -20.98 8.87 -20.51
C LEU A 18 -22.45 9.24 -20.69
N SER A 19 -22.91 9.46 -21.93
CA SER A 19 -24.30 9.83 -22.20
C SER A 19 -25.30 8.66 -22.06
N ASP A 20 -24.83 7.42 -22.15
CA ASP A 20 -25.64 6.21 -21.98
C ASP A 20 -25.55 5.68 -20.54
N PRO A 21 -26.65 5.67 -19.75
CA PRO A 21 -26.66 5.10 -18.41
C PRO A 21 -26.17 3.64 -18.32
N ALA A 22 -26.30 2.85 -19.39
CA ALA A 22 -25.81 1.48 -19.45
C ALA A 22 -24.27 1.38 -19.53
N ALA A 23 -23.59 2.46 -19.97
CA ALA A 23 -22.13 2.55 -19.96
C ALA A 23 -21.57 2.93 -18.58
N ILE A 24 -22.42 3.48 -17.68
CA ILE A 24 -22.00 4.03 -16.40
C ILE A 24 -22.17 2.98 -15.31
N ARG A 25 -21.06 2.60 -14.68
CA ARG A 25 -21.05 1.64 -13.58
C ARG A 25 -21.06 2.41 -12.27
N ARG A 26 -22.14 2.27 -11.48
CA ARG A 26 -22.36 3.05 -10.25
C ARG A 26 -21.14 3.09 -9.30
N PRO A 27 -20.50 1.96 -8.93
CA PRO A 27 -19.38 2.01 -7.99
C PRO A 27 -18.18 2.83 -8.51
N GLN A 28 -17.88 2.72 -9.80
CA GLN A 28 -16.81 3.50 -10.44
C GLN A 28 -17.16 4.98 -10.55
N ALA A 29 -18.43 5.31 -10.82
CA ALA A 29 -18.91 6.69 -10.87
C ALA A 29 -18.80 7.38 -9.50
N GLU A 30 -19.18 6.69 -8.41
CA GLU A 30 -19.04 7.20 -7.04
C GLU A 30 -17.58 7.50 -6.68
N VAL A 31 -16.65 6.62 -7.04
CA VAL A 31 -15.20 6.84 -6.86
C VAL A 31 -14.71 8.03 -7.71
N ALA A 32 -15.15 8.13 -8.96
CA ALA A 32 -14.75 9.20 -9.87
C ALA A 32 -15.14 10.59 -9.35
N VAL A 33 -16.32 10.73 -8.73
CA VAL A 33 -16.74 12.01 -8.11
C VAL A 33 -15.70 12.50 -7.09
N GLY A 34 -15.22 11.60 -6.22
CA GLY A 34 -14.18 11.94 -5.23
C GLY A 34 -12.85 12.34 -5.87
N GLN A 35 -12.41 11.61 -6.91
CA GLN A 35 -11.14 11.89 -7.60
C GLN A 35 -11.16 13.22 -8.37
N LEU A 36 -12.31 13.60 -8.95
CA LEU A 36 -12.46 14.86 -9.67
C LEU A 36 -12.30 16.07 -8.75
N ALA A 37 -12.68 15.97 -7.47
CA ALA A 37 -12.42 17.00 -6.48
C ALA A 37 -10.91 17.20 -6.24
N GLY A 38 -10.14 16.10 -6.12
CA GLY A 38 -8.68 16.14 -5.99
C GLY A 38 -7.98 16.74 -7.21
N LEU A 39 -8.49 16.46 -8.42
CA LEU A 39 -7.96 17.05 -9.65
C LEU A 39 -8.14 18.59 -9.68
N ARG A 40 -9.25 19.11 -9.14
CA ARG A 40 -9.45 20.56 -9.02
C ARG A 40 -8.44 21.20 -8.07
N GLN A 41 -8.10 20.54 -6.97
CA GLN A 41 -7.05 21.01 -6.07
C GLN A 41 -5.67 21.03 -6.75
N LEU A 42 -5.33 19.97 -7.49
CA LEU A 42 -4.09 19.89 -8.26
C LEU A 42 -3.96 21.07 -9.24
N ILE A 43 -5.03 21.39 -9.97
CA ILE A 43 -5.04 22.48 -10.96
C ILE A 43 -5.04 23.86 -10.29
N GLY A 44 -5.86 24.05 -9.25
CA GLY A 44 -6.07 25.35 -8.60
C GLY A 44 -4.96 25.78 -7.64
N GLU A 45 -4.27 24.82 -7.02
CA GLU A 45 -3.30 25.10 -5.95
C GLU A 45 -1.91 24.54 -6.27
N GLU A 46 -1.80 23.24 -6.50
CA GLU A 46 -0.49 22.58 -6.56
C GLU A 46 0.31 22.95 -7.83
N ILE A 47 -0.33 22.99 -9.01
CA ILE A 47 0.34 23.38 -10.25
C ILE A 47 0.88 24.82 -10.15
N PRO A 48 0.09 25.83 -9.75
CA PRO A 48 0.59 27.19 -9.53
C PRO A 48 1.74 27.26 -8.54
N GLN A 49 1.66 26.55 -7.40
CA GLN A 49 2.73 26.51 -6.40
C GLN A 49 4.02 25.90 -6.96
N ARG A 50 3.92 24.74 -7.63
CA ARG A 50 5.08 24.04 -8.21
C ARG A 50 5.67 24.74 -9.42
N THR A 51 4.96 25.71 -10.00
CA THR A 51 5.42 26.50 -11.16
C THR A 51 5.68 27.96 -10.81
N ALA A 52 5.78 28.30 -9.52
CA ALA A 52 6.01 29.67 -9.05
C ALA A 52 7.31 30.29 -9.58
N ASP A 53 8.37 29.48 -9.73
CA ASP A 53 9.68 29.92 -10.23
C ASP A 53 9.82 29.82 -11.76
N ALA A 54 8.75 29.44 -12.47
CA ALA A 54 8.78 29.36 -13.92
C ALA A 54 8.79 30.75 -14.58
N ALA A 55 9.20 30.79 -15.86
CA ALA A 55 9.19 31.99 -16.68
C ALA A 55 7.80 32.70 -16.62
N PRO A 56 7.74 34.03 -16.52
CA PRO A 56 6.49 34.77 -16.39
C PRO A 56 5.45 34.40 -17.44
N GLU A 57 5.87 34.23 -18.70
CA GLU A 57 5.00 33.89 -19.82
C GLU A 57 4.36 32.49 -19.64
N LEU A 58 5.11 31.55 -19.07
CA LEU A 58 4.58 30.21 -18.77
C LEU A 58 3.59 30.26 -17.61
N ARG A 59 3.86 31.06 -16.56
CA ARG A 59 2.94 31.24 -15.44
C ARG A 59 1.64 31.89 -15.87
N GLU A 60 1.71 32.92 -16.70
CA GLU A 60 0.53 33.58 -17.29
C GLU A 60 -0.27 32.61 -18.16
N ARG A 61 0.39 31.82 -19.00
CA ARG A 61 -0.26 30.81 -19.84
C ARG A 61 -0.89 29.68 -19.01
N ILE A 62 -0.26 29.27 -17.90
CA ILE A 62 -0.84 28.31 -16.95
C ILE A 62 -2.09 28.92 -16.31
N ALA A 63 -2.00 30.14 -15.77
CA ALA A 63 -3.12 30.80 -15.11
C ALA A 63 -4.32 30.99 -16.05
N ALA A 64 -4.07 31.46 -17.28
CA ALA A 64 -5.11 31.63 -18.29
C ALA A 64 -5.79 30.31 -18.67
N ALA A 65 -5.03 29.20 -18.74
CA ALA A 65 -5.57 27.88 -19.06
C ALA A 65 -6.28 27.20 -17.86
N SER A 66 -5.88 27.52 -16.62
CA SER A 66 -6.42 26.90 -15.41
C SER A 66 -7.91 27.20 -15.21
N GLU A 67 -8.39 28.40 -15.56
CA GLU A 67 -9.81 28.75 -15.41
C GLU A 67 -10.72 27.83 -16.24
N GLY A 68 -10.42 27.68 -17.53
CA GLY A 68 -11.15 26.78 -18.42
C GLY A 68 -11.03 25.31 -18.00
N ALA A 69 -9.84 24.88 -17.57
CA ALA A 69 -9.61 23.53 -17.07
C ALA A 69 -10.42 23.22 -15.80
N LEU A 70 -10.47 24.15 -14.84
CA LEU A 70 -11.25 24.01 -13.61
C LEU A 70 -12.75 23.96 -13.90
N ALA A 71 -13.24 24.84 -14.78
CA ALA A 71 -14.64 24.83 -15.21
C ALA A 71 -15.02 23.52 -15.89
N ALA A 72 -14.14 22.98 -16.74
CA ALA A 72 -14.34 21.68 -17.39
C ALA A 72 -14.41 20.54 -16.37
N VAL A 73 -13.45 20.43 -15.44
CA VAL A 73 -13.47 19.39 -14.40
C VAL A 73 -14.71 19.51 -13.51
N ALA A 74 -15.14 20.73 -13.15
CA ALA A 74 -16.37 20.95 -12.41
C ALA A 74 -17.62 20.50 -13.18
N SER A 75 -17.67 20.74 -14.50
CA SER A 75 -18.75 20.26 -15.36
C SER A 75 -18.77 18.73 -15.44
N LEU A 76 -17.62 18.08 -15.57
CA LEU A 76 -17.52 16.62 -15.55
C LEU A 76 -18.00 16.06 -14.20
N GLN A 77 -17.57 16.66 -13.09
CA GLN A 77 -18.00 16.25 -11.75
C GLN A 77 -19.51 16.31 -11.61
N ALA A 78 -20.13 17.45 -11.96
CA ALA A 78 -21.58 17.61 -11.92
C ALA A 78 -22.32 16.60 -12.82
N HIS A 79 -21.77 16.30 -14.00
CA HIS A 79 -22.32 15.29 -14.90
C HIS A 79 -22.29 13.90 -14.29
N VAL A 80 -21.15 13.48 -13.72
CA VAL A 80 -21.01 12.16 -13.07
C VAL A 80 -21.92 12.07 -11.84
N GLU A 81 -21.98 13.12 -11.01
CA GLU A 81 -22.88 13.18 -9.85
C GLU A 81 -24.36 13.02 -10.25
N ALA A 82 -24.79 13.69 -11.31
CA ALA A 82 -26.15 13.54 -11.85
C ALA A 82 -26.40 12.15 -12.46
N ALA A 83 -25.36 11.48 -12.95
CA ALA A 83 -25.46 10.17 -13.57
C ALA A 83 -25.48 9.01 -12.55
N VAL A 84 -24.87 9.16 -11.37
CA VAL A 84 -24.80 8.12 -10.32
C VAL A 84 -26.18 7.50 -9.97
N PRO A 85 -27.25 8.29 -9.73
CA PRO A 85 -28.57 7.75 -9.39
C PRO A 85 -29.19 6.91 -10.52
N ILE A 86 -28.92 7.27 -11.77
CA ILE A 86 -29.50 6.63 -12.96
C ILE A 86 -28.58 5.60 -13.61
N ALA A 87 -27.38 5.36 -13.07
CA ALA A 87 -26.42 4.41 -13.62
C ALA A 87 -26.98 2.97 -13.66
N GLU A 88 -27.02 2.37 -14.85
CA GLU A 88 -27.54 1.02 -15.12
C GLU A 88 -26.44 0.02 -15.50
N GLY A 89 -25.21 0.50 -15.71
CA GLY A 89 -24.10 -0.32 -16.15
C GLY A 89 -23.75 -1.44 -15.18
N ARG A 90 -23.76 -2.68 -15.68
CA ARG A 90 -23.38 -3.87 -14.92
C ARG A 90 -21.88 -3.83 -14.64
N TRP A 91 -21.52 -3.68 -13.37
CA TRP A 91 -20.11 -3.68 -12.93
C TRP A 91 -19.51 -5.08 -12.80
N ARG A 92 -20.36 -6.12 -12.69
CA ARG A 92 -19.93 -7.52 -12.73
C ARG A 92 -19.63 -7.93 -14.17
N LEU A 93 -18.37 -8.18 -14.49
CA LEU A 93 -17.90 -8.48 -15.86
C LEU A 93 -18.57 -9.71 -16.50
N GLY A 94 -19.02 -10.68 -15.70
CA GLY A 94 -19.46 -11.97 -16.21
C GLY A 94 -18.28 -12.90 -16.52
N PRO A 95 -18.54 -14.21 -16.67
CA PRO A 95 -17.49 -15.23 -16.67
C PRO A 95 -16.53 -15.11 -17.87
N GLU A 96 -17.02 -14.84 -19.07
CA GLU A 96 -16.20 -14.78 -20.29
C GLU A 96 -15.24 -13.58 -20.29
N ALA A 97 -15.76 -12.38 -20.03
CA ALA A 97 -14.96 -11.16 -19.93
C ALA A 97 -14.00 -11.22 -18.73
N PHE A 98 -14.42 -11.83 -17.61
CA PHE A 98 -13.53 -12.05 -16.47
C PHE A 98 -12.40 -13.01 -16.81
N ALA A 99 -12.66 -14.16 -17.45
CA ALA A 99 -11.63 -15.12 -17.84
C ALA A 99 -10.63 -14.52 -18.82
N THR A 100 -11.12 -13.76 -19.82
CA THR A 100 -10.25 -13.04 -20.76
C THR A 100 -9.37 -12.02 -20.05
N LYS A 101 -9.97 -11.20 -19.17
CA LYS A 101 -9.22 -10.22 -18.37
C LYS A 101 -8.20 -10.92 -17.46
N LEU A 102 -8.57 -12.02 -16.81
CA LEU A 102 -7.71 -12.78 -15.91
C LEU A 102 -6.46 -13.28 -16.64
N SER A 103 -6.63 -13.95 -17.79
CA SER A 103 -5.51 -14.45 -18.59
C SER A 103 -4.60 -13.30 -19.07
N LEU A 104 -5.16 -12.20 -19.57
CA LEU A 104 -4.39 -11.04 -20.02
C LEU A 104 -3.67 -10.31 -18.88
N THR A 105 -4.27 -10.27 -17.69
CA THR A 105 -3.73 -9.53 -16.53
C THR A 105 -2.69 -10.36 -15.78
N LEU A 106 -3.00 -11.63 -15.50
CA LEU A 106 -2.13 -12.50 -14.72
C LEU A 106 -1.08 -13.23 -15.57
N GLN A 107 -1.30 -13.31 -16.89
CA GLN A 107 -0.46 -14.05 -17.83
C GLN A 107 -0.21 -15.50 -17.35
N THR A 108 -1.26 -16.12 -16.83
CA THR A 108 -1.27 -17.48 -16.29
C THR A 108 -2.14 -18.40 -17.15
N GLU A 109 -1.78 -19.69 -17.16
CA GLU A 109 -2.58 -20.75 -17.76
C GLU A 109 -3.70 -21.25 -16.84
N LEU A 110 -3.71 -20.82 -15.57
CA LEU A 110 -4.76 -21.19 -14.62
C LEU A 110 -6.09 -20.54 -14.99
N SER A 111 -7.15 -21.34 -15.00
CA SER A 111 -8.52 -20.84 -15.09
C SER A 111 -8.96 -20.18 -13.79
N ALA A 112 -10.02 -19.35 -13.85
CA ALA A 112 -10.58 -18.72 -12.66
C ALA A 112 -11.00 -19.73 -11.57
N PRO A 113 -11.66 -20.87 -11.88
CA PRO A 113 -11.98 -21.88 -10.86
C PRO A 113 -10.74 -22.52 -10.22
N GLU A 114 -9.68 -22.79 -10.99
CA GLU A 114 -8.42 -23.33 -10.46
C GLU A 114 -7.74 -22.34 -9.54
N LEU A 115 -7.70 -21.05 -9.92
CA LEU A 115 -7.13 -20.00 -9.09
C LEU A 115 -7.90 -19.83 -7.78
N VAL A 116 -9.24 -19.89 -7.81
CA VAL A 116 -10.08 -19.84 -6.60
C VAL A 116 -9.85 -21.07 -5.72
N ALA A 117 -9.70 -22.26 -6.30
CA ALA A 117 -9.39 -23.47 -5.53
C ALA A 117 -8.04 -23.35 -4.82
N PHE A 118 -7.01 -22.91 -5.56
CA PHE A 118 -5.68 -22.64 -5.02
C PHE A 118 -5.72 -21.58 -3.90
N ALA A 119 -6.41 -20.46 -4.11
CA ALA A 119 -6.55 -19.40 -3.11
C ALA A 119 -7.24 -19.89 -1.83
N ARG A 120 -8.25 -20.77 -1.93
CA ARG A 120 -8.91 -21.35 -0.75
C ARG A 120 -7.99 -22.27 0.02
N GLU A 121 -7.24 -23.15 -0.67
CA GLU A 121 -6.28 -24.03 -0.02
C GLU A 121 -5.17 -23.24 0.68
N GLU A 122 -4.67 -22.20 0.02
CA GLU A 122 -3.64 -21.33 0.56
C GLU A 122 -4.15 -20.49 1.74
N HIS A 123 -5.38 -19.97 1.66
CA HIS A 123 -6.04 -19.30 2.78
C HIS A 123 -6.07 -20.20 4.03
N GLU A 124 -6.50 -21.45 3.88
CA GLU A 124 -6.54 -22.40 4.99
C GLU A 124 -5.13 -22.74 5.51
N ARG A 125 -4.13 -22.86 4.63
CA ARG A 125 -2.74 -23.11 5.02
C ARG A 125 -2.18 -21.97 5.85
N VAL A 126 -2.33 -20.73 5.38
CA VAL A 126 -1.85 -19.53 6.06
C VAL A 126 -2.54 -19.36 7.41
N ARG A 127 -3.85 -19.61 7.48
CA ARG A 127 -4.63 -19.52 8.72
C ARG A 127 -4.14 -20.49 9.80
N ARG A 128 -3.82 -21.74 9.42
CA ARG A 128 -3.18 -22.69 10.34
C ARG A 128 -1.82 -22.21 10.83
N GLU A 129 -1.01 -21.63 9.95
CA GLU A 129 0.30 -21.08 10.32
C GLU A 129 0.18 -19.90 11.28
N MET A 130 -0.78 -18.99 11.05
CA MET A 130 -1.09 -17.90 11.96
C MET A 130 -1.51 -18.41 13.35
N ALA A 131 -2.33 -19.47 13.40
CA ALA A 131 -2.75 -20.07 14.66
C ALA A 131 -1.57 -20.66 15.45
N VAL A 132 -0.62 -21.32 14.78
CA VAL A 132 0.60 -21.82 15.41
C VAL A 132 1.42 -20.68 16.01
N LEU A 133 1.69 -19.63 15.22
CA LEU A 133 2.44 -18.46 15.70
C LEU A 133 1.73 -17.75 16.86
N ALA A 134 0.40 -17.62 16.79
CA ALA A 134 -0.38 -17.02 17.85
C ALA A 134 -0.34 -17.85 19.14
N ARG A 135 -0.36 -19.18 19.06
CA ARG A 135 -0.19 -20.06 20.24
C ARG A 135 1.18 -19.86 20.89
N GLU A 136 2.24 -19.84 20.08
CA GLU A 136 3.60 -19.62 20.58
C GLU A 136 3.76 -18.25 21.24
N LEU A 137 3.31 -17.18 20.57
CA LEU A 137 3.35 -15.82 21.11
C LEU A 137 2.52 -15.71 22.39
N TYR A 138 1.28 -16.23 22.38
CA TYR A 138 0.38 -16.15 23.54
C TYR A 138 0.93 -16.91 24.74
N GLN A 139 1.56 -18.06 24.54
CA GLN A 139 2.23 -18.80 25.62
C GLN A 139 3.34 -17.97 26.27
N GLU A 140 4.15 -17.29 25.47
CA GLU A 140 5.25 -16.46 25.98
C GLU A 140 4.76 -15.17 26.65
N MET A 141 3.63 -14.64 26.17
CA MET A 141 2.99 -13.43 26.70
C MET A 141 2.25 -13.70 28.02
N HIS A 142 1.51 -14.79 28.11
CA HIS A 142 0.52 -15.03 29.17
C HIS A 142 0.70 -16.35 29.94
N GLY A 143 1.61 -17.23 29.51
CA GLY A 143 1.87 -18.53 30.12
C GLY A 143 0.97 -19.65 29.61
N ALA A 144 1.39 -20.89 29.87
CA ALA A 144 0.71 -22.11 29.39
C ALA A 144 -0.71 -22.27 29.94
N GLU A 145 -0.96 -21.92 31.20
CA GLU A 145 -2.29 -22.03 31.83
C GLU A 145 -3.32 -21.12 31.14
N ALA A 146 -2.93 -19.89 30.79
CA ALA A 146 -3.79 -18.97 30.05
C ALA A 146 -4.08 -19.50 28.63
N LEU A 147 -3.09 -20.12 27.98
CA LEU A 147 -3.26 -20.72 26.65
C LEU A 147 -4.22 -21.91 26.69
N GLU A 148 -4.17 -22.76 27.73
CA GLU A 148 -5.13 -23.85 27.92
C GLU A 148 -6.57 -23.34 28.04
N GLY A 149 -6.77 -22.17 28.65
CA GLY A 149 -8.06 -21.47 28.68
C GLY A 149 -8.59 -21.18 27.28
N PHE A 150 -7.75 -20.67 26.38
CA PHE A 150 -8.09 -20.46 24.97
C PHE A 150 -8.31 -21.77 24.21
N ALA A 151 -7.48 -22.79 24.45
CA ALA A 151 -7.57 -24.08 23.77
C ALA A 151 -8.94 -24.76 23.98
N LYS A 152 -9.58 -24.55 25.14
CA LYS A 152 -10.93 -25.05 25.44
C LYS A 152 -12.02 -24.48 24.52
N SER A 153 -11.81 -23.29 23.95
CA SER A 153 -12.76 -22.68 23.01
C SER A 153 -12.73 -23.31 21.62
N ASN A 154 -11.62 -24.01 21.26
CA ASN A 154 -11.34 -24.51 19.92
C ASN A 154 -11.52 -23.45 18.81
N ASP A 155 -11.30 -22.18 19.14
CA ASP A 155 -11.40 -21.02 18.24
C ASP A 155 -10.00 -20.41 18.04
N ASP A 156 -9.28 -20.93 17.03
CA ASP A 156 -7.97 -20.41 16.63
C ASP A 156 -8.05 -18.93 16.21
N ASP A 157 -9.19 -18.49 15.68
CA ASP A 157 -9.35 -17.11 15.24
C ASP A 157 -9.45 -16.15 16.41
N ALA A 158 -10.13 -16.55 17.47
CA ALA A 158 -10.20 -15.77 18.69
C ALA A 158 -8.80 -15.58 19.29
N LEU A 159 -7.98 -16.63 19.27
CA LEU A 159 -6.60 -16.55 19.73
C LEU A 159 -5.75 -15.64 18.84
N VAL A 160 -5.80 -15.81 17.51
CA VAL A 160 -5.08 -14.95 16.56
C VAL A 160 -5.50 -13.49 16.71
N ARG A 161 -6.80 -13.21 16.83
CA ARG A 161 -7.34 -11.85 17.07
C ARG A 161 -6.84 -11.28 18.39
N ALA A 162 -6.80 -12.06 19.46
CA ALA A 162 -6.34 -11.60 20.77
C ALA A 162 -4.86 -11.21 20.74
N VAL A 163 -4.00 -12.04 20.13
CA VAL A 163 -2.57 -11.74 19.98
C VAL A 163 -2.35 -10.51 19.11
N LEU A 164 -2.97 -10.45 17.92
CA LEU A 164 -2.88 -9.27 17.04
C LEU A 164 -3.38 -8.00 17.74
N ALA A 165 -4.44 -8.08 18.54
CA ALA A 165 -4.98 -6.93 19.26
C ALA A 165 -4.03 -6.40 20.35
N GLU A 166 -3.25 -7.27 21.00
CA GLU A 166 -2.25 -6.84 21.98
C GLU A 166 -0.98 -6.31 21.32
N LEU A 167 -0.51 -6.95 20.24
CA LEU A 167 0.61 -6.44 19.44
C LEU A 167 0.31 -5.06 18.83
N ALA A 168 -0.94 -4.87 18.37
CA ALA A 168 -1.40 -3.63 17.78
C ALA A 168 -1.41 -2.42 18.72
N VAL A 169 -1.20 -2.60 20.03
CA VAL A 169 -1.04 -1.50 20.99
C VAL A 169 0.31 -0.77 20.77
N ASP A 170 1.30 -1.45 20.20
CA ASP A 170 2.57 -0.83 19.83
C ASP A 170 2.46 -0.19 18.44
N HIS A 171 2.08 1.08 18.40
CA HIS A 171 2.04 1.86 17.16
C HIS A 171 2.57 3.28 17.38
N PRO A 172 3.12 3.92 16.33
CA PRO A 172 3.51 5.32 16.41
C PRO A 172 2.29 6.24 16.56
N ALA A 173 2.53 7.47 17.02
CA ALA A 173 1.52 8.53 16.91
C ALA A 173 1.26 8.88 15.42
N PRO A 174 0.09 9.44 15.07
CA PRO A 174 -0.24 9.81 13.68
C PRO A 174 0.86 10.59 12.95
N GLU A 175 1.41 11.59 13.62
CA GLU A 175 2.45 12.49 13.11
C GLU A 175 3.83 11.82 12.98
N GLN A 176 4.01 10.65 13.60
CA GLN A 176 5.26 9.89 13.60
C GLN A 176 5.26 8.73 12.60
N LEU A 177 4.14 8.44 11.91
CA LEU A 177 4.05 7.29 10.98
C LEU A 177 5.13 7.31 9.91
N ARG A 178 5.35 8.47 9.28
CA ARG A 178 6.39 8.64 8.25
C ARG A 178 7.77 8.35 8.82
N ASP A 179 8.09 8.97 9.95
CA ASP A 179 9.40 8.84 10.60
C ASP A 179 9.65 7.41 11.08
N ALA A 180 8.60 6.70 11.52
CA ALA A 180 8.67 5.29 11.90
C ALA A 180 8.96 4.39 10.68
N ALA A 181 8.35 4.66 9.53
CA ALA A 181 8.65 3.96 8.29
C ALA A 181 10.10 4.23 7.81
N GLU A 182 10.55 5.47 7.91
CA GLU A 182 11.93 5.88 7.57
C GLU A 182 12.96 5.19 8.48
N ALA A 183 12.70 5.13 9.79
CA ALA A 183 13.57 4.45 10.76
C ALA A 183 13.70 2.93 10.51
N ASN A 184 12.85 2.33 9.69
CA ASN A 184 12.98 0.92 9.29
C ASN A 184 14.06 0.74 8.21
N LEU A 185 14.23 1.71 7.31
CA LEU A 185 15.04 1.55 6.10
C LEU A 185 16.50 1.21 6.40
N ASP A 186 17.15 1.93 7.32
CA ASP A 186 18.55 1.69 7.71
C ASP A 186 18.78 0.29 8.29
N ARG A 187 17.77 -0.26 8.97
CA ARG A 187 17.84 -1.60 9.56
C ARG A 187 17.58 -2.68 8.52
N LEU A 188 16.62 -2.45 7.62
CA LEU A 188 16.34 -3.33 6.50
C LEU A 188 17.55 -3.44 5.57
N GLN A 189 18.14 -2.29 5.20
CA GLN A 189 19.34 -2.21 4.36
C GLN A 189 20.50 -3.00 4.98
N ARG A 190 20.84 -2.72 6.24
CA ARG A 190 21.90 -3.45 6.95
C ARG A 190 21.64 -4.95 7.00
N PHE A 191 20.40 -5.37 7.30
CA PHE A 191 20.06 -6.78 7.36
C PHE A 191 20.19 -7.47 5.99
N VAL A 192 19.70 -6.84 4.91
CA VAL A 192 19.82 -7.35 3.55
C VAL A 192 21.29 -7.52 3.15
N ASP A 193 22.13 -6.55 3.48
CA ASP A 193 23.57 -6.58 3.17
C ASP A 193 24.31 -7.65 4.01
N ASP A 194 24.07 -7.68 5.33
CA ASP A 194 24.70 -8.62 6.26
C ASP A 194 24.35 -10.08 5.93
N GLN A 195 23.09 -10.33 5.54
CA GLN A 195 22.62 -11.66 5.14
C GLN A 195 22.86 -11.95 3.64
N GLN A 196 23.37 -10.98 2.88
CA GLN A 196 23.62 -11.07 1.44
C GLN A 196 22.39 -11.55 0.63
N LEU A 197 21.19 -11.05 0.96
CA LEU A 197 19.93 -11.56 0.40
C LEU A 197 19.73 -11.15 -1.07
N VAL A 198 19.97 -9.88 -1.37
CA VAL A 198 19.89 -9.32 -2.72
C VAL A 198 20.93 -8.21 -2.84
N PRO A 199 21.62 -8.08 -3.99
CA PRO A 199 22.51 -6.95 -4.22
C PRO A 199 21.74 -5.63 -4.17
N THR A 200 22.21 -4.72 -3.34
CA THR A 200 21.71 -3.35 -3.25
C THR A 200 22.69 -2.39 -3.94
N ASP A 201 22.17 -1.25 -4.38
CA ASP A 201 22.97 -0.21 -5.03
C ASP A 201 22.92 1.08 -4.19
N PRO A 202 24.04 1.52 -3.60
CA PRO A 202 24.07 2.71 -2.75
C PRO A 202 23.89 4.03 -3.53
N ASP A 203 23.97 4.01 -4.86
CA ASP A 203 23.72 5.19 -5.69
C ASP A 203 22.21 5.43 -5.92
N GLU A 204 21.36 4.46 -5.60
CA GLU A 204 19.91 4.57 -5.73
C GLU A 204 19.31 5.34 -4.53
N VAL A 205 18.51 6.36 -4.83
CA VAL A 205 17.97 7.28 -3.81
C VAL A 205 16.53 6.94 -3.50
N LEU A 206 16.23 6.74 -2.21
CA LEU A 206 14.88 6.58 -1.69
C LEU A 206 14.59 7.66 -0.63
N GLU A 207 13.49 8.38 -0.80
CA GLU A 207 13.00 9.36 0.17
C GLU A 207 11.65 8.93 0.74
N VAL A 208 11.47 9.06 2.06
CA VAL A 208 10.18 8.78 2.70
C VAL A 208 9.41 10.08 2.83
N ILE A 209 8.26 10.16 2.17
CA ILE A 209 7.46 11.39 2.13
C ILE A 209 6.01 11.13 2.53
N TRP A 210 5.35 12.17 3.03
CA TRP A 210 3.90 12.15 3.14
C TRP A 210 3.28 12.08 1.74
N THR A 211 2.29 11.21 1.54
CA THR A 211 1.57 11.11 0.27
C THR A 211 1.03 12.49 -0.16
N PRO A 212 1.41 13.00 -1.35
CA PRO A 212 0.92 14.27 -1.88
C PRO A 212 -0.62 14.29 -1.98
N ALA A 213 -1.25 15.45 -1.78
CA ALA A 213 -2.72 15.56 -1.67
C ALA A 213 -3.47 14.93 -2.86
N HIS A 214 -3.06 15.22 -4.09
CA HIS A 214 -3.64 14.63 -5.31
C HIS A 214 -3.51 13.10 -5.44
N ALA A 215 -2.61 12.46 -4.67
CA ALA A 215 -2.36 11.01 -4.72
C ALA A 215 -2.98 10.26 -3.51
N ARG A 216 -3.63 10.98 -2.58
CA ARG A 216 -4.23 10.38 -1.38
C ARG A 216 -5.49 9.57 -1.70
N GLY A 217 -5.77 8.57 -0.88
CA GLY A 217 -7.01 7.79 -0.94
C GLY A 217 -6.98 6.59 -1.89
N VAL A 218 -5.82 6.28 -2.49
CA VAL A 218 -5.63 5.09 -3.34
C VAL A 218 -5.02 3.95 -2.54
N ALA A 219 -3.89 4.21 -1.86
CA ALA A 219 -3.19 3.25 -1.03
C ALA A 219 -2.70 3.92 0.26
N ILE A 220 -2.45 3.11 1.30
CA ILE A 220 -2.04 3.60 2.62
C ILE A 220 -0.52 3.79 2.71
N ALA A 221 0.22 2.97 1.98
CA ALA A 221 1.56 3.31 1.56
C ALA A 221 1.76 2.83 0.13
N GLY A 222 2.86 3.27 -0.49
CA GLY A 222 3.18 2.90 -1.87
C GLY A 222 4.55 3.41 -2.25
N LEU A 223 5.08 2.88 -3.35
CA LEU A 223 6.32 3.38 -3.94
C LEU A 223 6.03 4.15 -5.23
N ALA A 224 6.57 5.37 -5.33
CA ALA A 224 6.65 6.13 -6.57
C ALA A 224 8.09 6.15 -7.08
N ALA A 225 8.41 5.26 -8.01
CA ALA A 225 9.71 5.22 -8.69
C ALA A 225 9.78 6.25 -9.84
N PRO A 226 11.00 6.62 -10.28
CA PRO A 226 11.20 7.38 -11.51
C PRO A 226 10.47 6.75 -12.71
N ALA A 227 10.07 7.60 -13.65
CA ALA A 227 9.37 7.12 -14.85
C ALA A 227 10.26 6.12 -15.61
N PRO A 228 9.72 5.01 -16.15
CA PRO A 228 10.54 3.96 -16.76
C PRO A 228 11.42 4.40 -17.94
N LEU A 229 11.08 5.53 -18.59
CA LEU A 229 11.84 6.11 -19.69
C LEU A 229 12.84 7.20 -19.26
N ASP A 230 12.82 7.57 -17.99
CA ASP A 230 13.78 8.48 -17.37
C ASP A 230 14.90 7.74 -16.64
N ALA A 231 14.96 6.40 -16.74
CA ALA A 231 15.95 5.54 -16.09
C ALA A 231 17.42 5.89 -16.41
N ASP A 232 17.68 6.54 -17.55
CA ASP A 232 19.04 6.96 -17.95
C ASP A 232 19.43 8.31 -17.31
N LYS A 233 18.55 8.94 -16.52
CA LYS A 233 18.80 10.20 -15.80
C LYS A 233 19.26 9.89 -14.38
N PRO A 234 20.54 10.10 -14.03
CA PRO A 234 21.05 9.78 -12.71
C PRO A 234 20.43 10.68 -11.63
N GLY A 235 20.28 10.15 -10.42
CA GLY A 235 19.89 10.90 -9.23
C GLY A 235 18.40 11.25 -9.12
N LEU A 236 17.52 10.61 -9.90
CA LEU A 236 16.08 10.75 -9.69
C LEU A 236 15.66 9.91 -8.47
N PRO A 237 15.10 10.50 -7.42
CA PRO A 237 14.68 9.76 -6.24
C PRO A 237 13.43 8.91 -6.53
N SER A 238 13.38 7.74 -5.92
CA SER A 238 12.13 7.05 -5.63
C SER A 238 11.54 7.61 -4.33
N PHE A 239 10.22 7.56 -4.20
CA PHE A 239 9.52 8.03 -3.00
C PHE A 239 8.74 6.91 -2.36
N TYR A 240 9.07 6.57 -1.11
CA TYR A 240 8.22 5.76 -0.25
C TYR A 240 7.12 6.66 0.35
N LEU A 241 5.91 6.51 -0.16
CA LEU A 241 4.75 7.31 0.20
C LEU A 241 4.09 6.75 1.45
N VAL A 242 3.96 7.56 2.49
CA VAL A 242 3.21 7.23 3.71
C VAL A 242 1.98 8.12 3.79
N GLN A 243 0.80 7.51 3.86
CA GLN A 243 -0.47 8.24 3.89
C GLN A 243 -0.68 8.95 5.24
N PRO A 244 -0.85 10.29 5.28
CA PRO A 244 -1.26 10.97 6.50
C PRO A 244 -2.72 10.62 6.84
N LEU A 245 -3.03 10.56 8.13
CA LEU A 245 -4.41 10.34 8.59
C LEU A 245 -5.26 11.57 8.22
N PRO A 246 -6.46 11.38 7.64
CA PRO A 246 -7.37 12.49 7.37
C PRO A 246 -7.80 13.23 8.64
N ASP A 247 -7.81 14.56 8.58
CA ASP A 247 -8.23 15.39 9.71
C ASP A 247 -9.70 15.15 10.11
N SER A 248 -10.52 14.75 9.14
CA SER A 248 -11.94 14.44 9.31
C SER A 248 -12.22 13.16 10.11
N TRP A 249 -11.21 12.34 10.38
CA TRP A 249 -11.40 11.11 11.15
C TRP A 249 -11.51 11.41 12.65
N ASP A 250 -12.49 10.79 13.29
CA ASP A 250 -12.61 10.79 14.75
C ASP A 250 -11.49 9.97 15.41
N GLN A 251 -11.43 10.04 16.74
CA GLN A 251 -10.38 9.39 17.51
C GLN A 251 -10.40 7.86 17.34
N ASP A 252 -11.59 7.24 17.30
CA ASP A 252 -11.74 5.78 17.20
C ASP A 252 -11.26 5.27 15.84
N MET A 253 -11.55 5.99 14.76
CA MET A 253 -11.09 5.64 13.42
C MET A 253 -9.58 5.85 13.26
N ARG A 254 -9.02 6.91 13.85
CA ARG A 254 -7.57 7.15 13.89
C ARG A 254 -6.85 6.03 14.65
N GLU A 255 -7.34 5.67 15.83
CA GLU A 255 -6.79 4.58 16.64
C GLU A 255 -6.89 3.24 15.91
N SER A 256 -8.05 2.93 15.33
CA SER A 256 -8.25 1.70 14.55
C SER A 256 -7.25 1.59 13.39
N PHE A 257 -7.00 2.70 12.69
CA PHE A 257 -6.00 2.75 11.62
C PHE A 257 -4.58 2.49 12.15
N LEU A 258 -4.18 3.14 13.24
CA LEU A 258 -2.84 2.95 13.81
C LEU A 258 -2.63 1.54 14.37
N ARG A 259 -3.67 0.92 14.92
CA ARG A 259 -3.65 -0.49 15.32
C ARG A 259 -3.42 -1.43 14.15
N GLU A 260 -3.94 -1.09 12.96
CA GLU A 260 -3.66 -1.82 11.74
C GLU A 260 -2.22 -1.60 11.26
N TYR A 261 -1.75 -0.36 11.26
CA TYR A 261 -0.38 0.05 10.87
C TYR A 261 0.53 0.22 12.09
N ASN A 262 0.51 -0.80 12.95
CA ASN A 262 1.32 -0.86 14.15
C ASN A 262 2.80 -1.11 13.82
N SER A 263 3.69 -1.00 14.81
CA SER A 263 5.13 -1.10 14.64
C SER A 263 5.58 -2.38 13.91
N PHE A 264 4.92 -3.52 14.14
CA PHE A 264 5.24 -4.78 13.44
C PHE A 264 4.74 -4.82 12.00
N MET A 265 3.56 -4.24 11.74
CA MET A 265 3.02 -4.14 10.38
C MET A 265 3.84 -3.14 9.53
N LEU A 266 4.35 -2.07 10.13
CA LEU A 266 5.21 -1.11 9.43
C LEU A 266 6.52 -1.73 8.97
N GLU A 267 7.07 -2.72 9.70
CA GLU A 267 8.23 -3.50 9.24
C GLU A 267 7.90 -4.24 7.93
N ILE A 268 6.78 -4.97 7.89
CA ILE A 268 6.30 -5.68 6.69
C ILE A 268 6.05 -4.71 5.54
N LEU A 269 5.39 -3.59 5.82
CA LEU A 269 5.10 -2.58 4.79
C LEU A 269 6.37 -1.95 4.24
N SER A 270 7.38 -1.70 5.08
CA SER A 270 8.67 -1.17 4.66
C SER A 270 9.47 -2.21 3.87
N ILE A 271 9.36 -3.50 4.20
CA ILE A 271 9.90 -4.59 3.38
C ILE A 271 9.24 -4.60 2.00
N HIS A 272 7.91 -4.56 1.96
CA HIS A 272 7.11 -4.64 0.74
C HIS A 272 7.38 -3.47 -0.22
N GLU A 273 7.33 -2.24 0.29
CA GLU A 273 7.42 -1.02 -0.52
C GLU A 273 8.87 -0.61 -0.82
N ALA A 274 9.79 -0.88 0.10
CA ALA A 274 11.16 -0.42 0.01
C ALA A 274 12.15 -1.59 -0.12
N ILE A 275 12.74 -2.03 0.99
CA ILE A 275 13.93 -2.88 0.98
C ILE A 275 13.63 -4.24 1.62
N PRO A 276 13.76 -5.37 0.90
CA PRO A 276 14.15 -5.52 -0.51
C PRO A 276 13.00 -5.59 -1.53
N GLY A 277 11.81 -5.06 -1.21
CA GLY A 277 10.61 -5.12 -2.06
C GLY A 277 10.64 -4.19 -3.27
N HIS A 278 9.60 -3.38 -3.45
CA HIS A 278 9.37 -2.62 -4.68
C HIS A 278 10.54 -1.69 -5.04
N PHE A 279 11.17 -1.01 -4.07
CA PHE A 279 12.24 -0.07 -4.40
C PHE A 279 13.40 -0.79 -5.07
N VAL A 280 13.86 -1.88 -4.46
CA VAL A 280 14.92 -2.73 -5.02
C VAL A 280 14.51 -3.32 -6.36
N GLN A 281 13.30 -3.85 -6.45
CA GLN A 281 12.81 -4.46 -7.68
C GLN A 281 12.73 -3.48 -8.84
N LEU A 282 12.21 -2.28 -8.61
CA LEU A 282 11.96 -1.30 -9.66
C LEU A 282 13.24 -0.64 -10.15
N TYR A 283 14.22 -0.32 -9.29
CA TYR A 283 15.48 0.23 -9.79
C TYR A 283 16.29 -0.82 -10.56
N TRP A 284 16.23 -2.10 -10.17
CA TRP A 284 16.80 -3.17 -11.00
C TRP A 284 16.05 -3.29 -12.34
N GLY A 285 14.73 -3.17 -12.32
CA GLY A 285 13.89 -3.15 -13.51
C GLY A 285 14.20 -1.97 -14.46
N ALA A 286 14.59 -0.82 -13.92
CA ALA A 286 14.96 0.37 -14.70
C ALA A 286 16.19 0.15 -15.59
N ARG A 287 17.04 -0.83 -15.24
CA ARG A 287 18.26 -1.22 -15.99
C ARG A 287 17.98 -2.18 -17.15
N GLU A 288 16.73 -2.64 -17.30
CA GLU A 288 16.33 -3.51 -18.41
C GLU A 288 16.50 -2.78 -19.76
N PRO A 289 17.28 -3.32 -20.72
CA PRO A 289 17.53 -2.66 -22.00
C PRO A 289 16.26 -2.50 -22.84
N SER A 290 15.29 -3.40 -22.70
CA SER A 290 14.02 -3.31 -23.43
C SER A 290 13.11 -2.21 -22.87
N LYS A 291 12.90 -1.15 -23.65
CA LYS A 291 11.90 -0.11 -23.35
C LYS A 291 10.49 -0.69 -23.17
N ILE A 292 10.14 -1.72 -23.93
CA ILE A 292 8.84 -2.40 -23.83
C ILE A 292 8.70 -3.03 -22.44
N ARG A 293 9.72 -3.75 -21.96
CA ARG A 293 9.67 -4.41 -20.64
C ARG A 293 9.72 -3.42 -19.48
N ARG A 294 10.36 -2.26 -19.66
CA ARG A 294 10.34 -1.16 -18.68
C ARG A 294 8.96 -0.50 -18.56
N VAL A 295 8.27 -0.29 -19.68
CA VAL A 295 6.98 0.44 -19.71
C VAL A 295 5.79 -0.48 -19.44
N PHE A 296 5.79 -1.70 -19.99
CA PHE A 296 4.69 -2.66 -19.86
C PHE A 296 5.06 -3.73 -18.84
N THR A 297 4.95 -3.38 -17.57
CA THR A 297 5.26 -4.27 -16.44
C THR A 297 4.23 -5.39 -16.30
N ASN A 298 4.65 -6.50 -15.69
CA ASN A 298 3.75 -7.56 -15.26
C ASN A 298 3.40 -7.35 -13.78
N GLY A 299 2.14 -6.97 -13.50
CA GLY A 299 1.64 -6.73 -12.15
C GLY A 299 1.87 -7.90 -11.18
N PRO A 300 1.51 -9.15 -11.53
CA PRO A 300 1.76 -10.32 -10.68
C PRO A 300 3.22 -10.50 -10.28
N PHE A 301 4.17 -10.23 -11.18
CA PHE A 301 5.60 -10.31 -10.88
C PHE A 301 6.04 -9.19 -9.93
N VAL A 302 5.53 -7.96 -10.13
CA VAL A 302 5.82 -6.80 -9.28
C VAL A 302 5.31 -7.00 -7.86
N GLU A 303 4.03 -7.32 -7.70
CA GLU A 303 3.41 -7.58 -6.40
C GLU A 303 3.92 -8.88 -5.77
N GLY A 304 4.09 -9.92 -6.60
CA GLY A 304 4.58 -11.21 -6.15
C GLY A 304 6.01 -11.15 -5.62
N TRP A 305 6.87 -10.31 -6.19
CA TRP A 305 8.20 -10.03 -5.64
C TRP A 305 8.11 -9.40 -4.26
N ALA A 306 7.34 -8.33 -4.10
CA ALA A 306 7.21 -7.63 -2.82
C ALA A 306 6.69 -8.57 -1.72
N VAL A 307 5.62 -9.32 -2.01
CA VAL A 307 5.07 -10.36 -1.11
C VAL A 307 6.09 -11.47 -0.81
N TYR A 308 6.86 -11.92 -1.81
CA TYR A 308 7.93 -12.89 -1.60
C TYR A 308 9.00 -12.37 -0.63
N THR A 309 9.40 -11.10 -0.76
CA THR A 309 10.43 -10.51 0.09
C THR A 309 10.03 -10.38 1.55
N GLU A 310 8.75 -10.19 1.85
CA GLU A 310 8.22 -10.22 3.23
C GLU A 310 8.56 -11.56 3.91
N LYS A 311 8.27 -12.66 3.20
CA LYS A 311 8.58 -14.01 3.68
C LYS A 311 10.09 -14.26 3.75
N LEU A 312 10.83 -13.85 2.71
CA LEU A 312 12.29 -14.02 2.65
C LEU A 312 12.98 -13.39 3.86
N MET A 313 12.65 -12.14 4.18
CA MET A 313 13.26 -11.40 5.30
C MET A 313 13.02 -12.11 6.63
N VAL A 314 11.78 -12.54 6.88
CA VAL A 314 11.42 -13.24 8.11
C VAL A 314 12.08 -14.62 8.18
N ASP A 315 12.09 -15.39 7.10
CA ASP A 315 12.74 -16.71 7.07
C ASP A 315 14.27 -16.61 7.22
N ALA A 316 14.87 -15.49 6.81
CA ALA A 316 16.28 -15.18 7.02
C ALA A 316 16.60 -14.72 8.47
N GLY A 317 15.58 -14.53 9.32
CA GLY A 317 15.75 -14.18 10.73
C GLY A 317 15.60 -12.70 11.05
N TYR A 318 14.97 -11.90 10.18
CA TYR A 318 14.69 -10.49 10.48
C TYR A 318 13.73 -10.36 11.68
N ALA A 319 14.15 -9.57 12.67
CA ALA A 319 13.43 -9.39 13.93
C ALA A 319 13.00 -7.95 14.22
N GLY A 320 13.18 -7.02 13.26
CA GLY A 320 12.81 -5.62 13.42
C GLY A 320 13.51 -4.90 14.57
N ALA A 321 13.04 -3.70 14.89
CA ALA A 321 13.57 -2.90 15.99
C ALA A 321 13.18 -3.47 17.36
N GLY A 322 14.17 -3.63 18.24
CA GLY A 322 13.97 -3.85 19.67
C GLY A 322 14.21 -2.57 20.48
N PRO A 323 13.80 -2.53 21.76
CA PRO A 323 14.21 -1.46 22.67
C PRO A 323 15.73 -1.38 22.79
N GLU A 324 16.25 -0.17 23.02
CA GLU A 324 17.68 0.04 23.29
C GLU A 324 18.19 -0.88 24.42
N PRO A 325 19.44 -1.38 24.33
CA PRO A 325 20.03 -2.19 25.39
C PRO A 325 19.94 -1.49 26.76
N GLY A 326 19.33 -2.17 27.74
CA GLY A 326 19.14 -1.63 29.09
C GLY A 326 17.90 -0.74 29.27
N ALA A 327 17.07 -0.57 28.23
CA ALA A 327 15.80 0.13 28.36
C ALA A 327 14.90 -0.52 29.42
N LYS A 328 14.20 0.31 30.17
CA LYS A 328 13.20 -0.13 31.15
C LYS A 328 11.83 -0.14 30.50
N ARG A 329 11.00 -1.15 30.83
CA ARG A 329 9.62 -1.24 30.36
C ARG A 329 8.83 0.04 30.67
N PRO A 330 8.28 0.73 29.66
CA PRO A 330 7.38 1.86 29.86
C PRO A 330 6.13 1.43 30.64
N LYS A 331 5.55 2.33 31.45
CA LYS A 331 4.34 2.02 32.22
C LYS A 331 3.11 1.73 31.34
N SER A 332 3.07 2.32 30.14
CA SER A 332 2.02 2.15 29.14
C SER A 332 2.06 0.79 28.43
N VAL A 333 3.20 0.09 28.45
CA VAL A 333 3.40 -1.18 27.74
C VAL A 333 3.14 -2.34 28.69
N SER A 334 2.30 -3.32 28.31
CA SER A 334 2.03 -4.51 29.14
C SER A 334 3.31 -5.33 29.37
N LYS A 335 3.33 -6.19 30.41
CA LYS A 335 4.48 -7.11 30.60
C LYS A 335 4.62 -8.08 29.43
N ALA A 336 3.49 -8.55 28.92
CA ALA A 336 3.39 -9.45 27.78
C ALA A 336 3.97 -8.83 26.50
N LEU A 337 3.49 -7.64 26.12
CA LEU A 337 4.00 -6.91 24.95
C LEU A 337 5.48 -6.56 25.10
N TRP A 338 5.92 -6.17 26.30
CA TRP A 338 7.35 -5.92 26.55
C TRP A 338 8.22 -7.16 26.38
N ALA A 339 7.71 -8.35 26.75
CA ALA A 339 8.42 -9.60 26.53
C ALA A 339 8.61 -9.86 25.03
N VAL A 340 7.60 -9.57 24.20
CA VAL A 340 7.72 -9.62 22.74
C VAL A 340 8.76 -8.62 22.24
N GLN A 341 8.64 -7.35 22.62
CA GLN A 341 9.54 -6.28 22.16
C GLN A 341 11.02 -6.53 22.50
N THR A 342 11.32 -7.14 23.64
CA THR A 342 12.71 -7.33 24.08
C THR A 342 13.40 -8.58 23.54
N ARG A 343 12.64 -9.48 22.90
CA ARG A 343 13.15 -10.77 22.44
C ARG A 343 13.07 -10.90 20.92
N ASP A 344 14.22 -11.04 20.29
CA ASP A 344 14.34 -11.11 18.83
C ASP A 344 13.50 -12.25 18.24
N ASP A 345 13.49 -13.42 18.90
CA ASP A 345 12.70 -14.57 18.47
C ASP A 345 11.19 -14.30 18.48
N LEU A 346 10.72 -13.50 19.44
CA LEU A 346 9.29 -13.16 19.55
C LEU A 346 8.92 -12.02 18.60
N ARG A 347 9.79 -11.02 18.42
CA ARG A 347 9.55 -9.97 17.42
C ARG A 347 9.51 -10.55 16.01
N ALA A 348 10.43 -11.45 15.65
CA ALA A 348 10.41 -12.13 14.37
C ALA A 348 9.08 -12.88 14.14
N LYS A 349 8.55 -13.58 15.16
CA LYS A 349 7.23 -14.22 15.10
C LYS A 349 6.07 -13.22 14.97
N ALA A 350 6.13 -12.10 15.68
CA ALA A 350 5.13 -11.03 15.59
C ALA A 350 5.11 -10.39 14.19
N ILE A 351 6.28 -10.12 13.61
CA ILE A 351 6.45 -9.64 12.23
C ILE A 351 5.91 -10.68 11.25
N ARG A 352 6.27 -11.97 11.41
CA ARG A 352 5.74 -13.07 10.59
C ARG A 352 4.21 -13.13 10.63
N LEU A 353 3.62 -13.02 11.82
CA LEU A 353 2.17 -13.05 12.00
C LEU A 353 1.48 -11.89 11.24
N HIS A 354 2.08 -10.70 11.26
CA HIS A 354 1.60 -9.56 10.48
C HIS A 354 1.81 -9.76 8.97
N GLY A 355 2.94 -10.33 8.55
CA GLY A 355 3.20 -10.67 7.15
C GLY A 355 2.18 -11.67 6.61
N LEU A 356 1.84 -12.71 7.37
CA LEU A 356 0.78 -13.65 7.01
C LEU A 356 -0.61 -12.99 6.96
N LYS A 357 -0.92 -12.10 7.92
CA LYS A 357 -2.17 -11.31 7.90
C LYS A 357 -2.24 -10.42 6.65
N PHE A 358 -1.13 -9.80 6.28
CA PHE A 358 -1.04 -8.95 5.09
C PHE A 358 -1.17 -9.78 3.80
N TYR A 359 -0.44 -10.89 3.71
CA TYR A 359 -0.54 -11.85 2.61
C TYR A 359 -1.96 -12.40 2.42
N LEU A 360 -2.68 -12.69 3.51
CA LEU A 360 -4.07 -13.13 3.41
C LEU A 360 -4.93 -12.12 2.65
N ARG A 361 -4.75 -10.80 2.82
CA ARG A 361 -5.51 -9.80 2.05
C ARG A 361 -5.34 -10.00 0.54
N THR A 362 -4.15 -10.38 0.09
CA THR A 362 -3.86 -10.69 -1.31
C THR A 362 -4.55 -11.97 -1.75
N VAL A 363 -4.58 -13.01 -0.89
CA VAL A 363 -5.23 -14.30 -1.17
C VAL A 363 -6.76 -14.20 -1.16
N THR A 364 -7.37 -13.46 -0.24
CA THR A 364 -8.84 -13.31 -0.16
C THR A 364 -9.42 -12.39 -1.23
N ASN A 365 -8.59 -11.54 -1.85
CA ASN A 365 -8.97 -10.68 -2.97
C ASN A 365 -8.87 -11.40 -4.34
N ALA A 366 -8.28 -12.61 -4.38
CA ALA A 366 -8.29 -13.51 -5.55
C ALA A 366 -9.59 -14.33 -5.61
#